data_AF-A0A535U8R5-F1
#
_entry.id   AF-A0A535U8R5-F1
#
_cell.length_a   1.000
_cell.length_b   1.000
_cell.length_c   1.000
_cell.angle_alpha   90.00
_cell.angle_beta   90.00
_cell.angle_gamma   90.00
#
_symmetry.space_group_name_H-M   'P 1'
#
loop_
_entity.id
_entity.type
_entity.pdbx_description
1 polymer ?
#
loop_
_entity_poly.entity_id
_entity_poly.type
_entity_poly.pdbx_seq_one_letter_code
_entity_poly.pdbx_strand_id
1 'polypeptide(L)' 'GRARAYGRPEGPSPRVGAIMVTWESPYWGHVAYVEQVYGDGSWLVSEMNYASPSGGGWGRVSYRHVTPGTVPLIGFIY' A
#
# COMPACT_ATOMS: atom_id res chain seq x y z
N GLY A 1 -14.47 2.14 -4.50
CA GLY A 1 -14.23 3.54 -4.06
C GLY A 1 -14.21 4.51 -5.25
N ARG A 2 -13.56 5.69 -5.15
CA ARG A 2 -13.38 6.62 -6.30
C ARG A 2 -12.71 5.94 -7.50
N ALA A 3 -11.76 5.04 -7.27
CA ALA A 3 -11.11 4.24 -8.33
C ALA A 3 -12.12 3.46 -9.19
N ARG A 4 -13.05 2.74 -8.56
CA ARG A 4 -14.17 2.05 -9.23
C ARG A 4 -15.05 3.00 -10.05
N ALA A 5 -15.34 4.19 -9.53
CA ALA A 5 -16.13 5.18 -10.27
C ALA A 5 -15.43 5.66 -11.55
N TYR A 6 -14.09 5.65 -11.57
CA TYR A 6 -13.27 5.92 -12.76
C TYR A 6 -12.95 4.65 -13.58
N GLY A 7 -13.61 3.53 -13.32
CA GLY A 7 -13.43 2.29 -14.08
C GLY A 7 -12.10 1.57 -13.81
N ARG A 8 -11.37 1.93 -12.75
CA ARG A 8 -10.15 1.21 -12.36
C ARG A 8 -10.51 -0.10 -11.65
N PRO A 9 -9.93 -1.24 -12.05
CA PRO A 9 -10.16 -2.50 -11.35
C PRO A 9 -9.65 -2.42 -9.90
N GLU A 10 -10.43 -2.94 -8.96
CA GLU A 10 -10.08 -3.02 -7.54
C GLU A 10 -10.23 -4.46 -7.03
N GLY A 11 -9.46 -4.85 -6.01
CA GLY A 11 -9.53 -6.20 -5.46
C GLY A 11 -8.72 -6.41 -4.18
N PRO A 12 -8.85 -7.59 -3.55
CA PRO A 12 -8.25 -7.88 -2.25
C PRO A 12 -6.80 -8.41 -2.33
N SER A 13 -6.31 -8.75 -3.53
CA SER A 13 -5.02 -9.45 -3.68
C SER A 13 -3.90 -8.49 -4.14
N PRO A 14 -2.70 -8.57 -3.54
CA PRO A 14 -1.56 -7.78 -3.97
C PRO A 14 -1.10 -8.21 -5.38
N ARG A 15 -0.70 -7.23 -6.19
CA ARG A 15 -0.09 -7.43 -7.51
C ARG A 15 1.00 -6.40 -7.71
N VAL A 16 2.12 -6.79 -8.32
CA VAL A 16 3.16 -5.83 -8.71
C VAL A 16 2.55 -4.75 -9.60
N GLY A 17 2.83 -3.50 -9.29
CA GLY A 17 2.27 -2.34 -9.98
C GLY A 17 0.96 -1.81 -9.42
N ALA A 18 0.30 -2.54 -8.51
CA ALA A 18 -0.92 -2.08 -7.88
C ALA A 18 -0.66 -0.98 -6.84
N ILE A 19 -1.68 -0.18 -6.56
CA ILE A 19 -1.70 0.74 -5.43
C ILE A 19 -2.38 0.06 -4.25
N MET A 20 -1.64 -0.18 -3.18
CA MET A 20 -2.16 -0.63 -1.89
C MET A 20 -2.90 0.54 -1.22
N VAL A 21 -4.08 0.28 -0.67
CA VAL A 21 -4.88 1.26 0.08
C VAL A 21 -5.12 0.73 1.49
N THR A 22 -4.75 1.52 2.50
CA THR A 22 -4.88 1.18 3.91
C THR A 22 -5.54 2.31 4.70
N TRP A 23 -6.07 1.97 5.88
CA TRP A 23 -6.63 2.94 6.83
C TRP A 23 -5.68 3.18 8.02
N GLU A 24 -4.41 3.48 7.75
CA GLU A 24 -3.40 3.72 8.79
C GLU A 24 -3.50 5.12 9.41
N SER A 25 -3.96 6.12 8.65
CA SER A 25 -4.30 7.45 9.16
C SER A 25 -5.82 7.60 9.24
N PRO A 26 -6.39 7.95 10.41
CA PRO A 26 -7.84 8.16 10.54
C PRO A 26 -8.35 9.39 9.77
N TYR A 27 -7.47 10.31 9.38
CA TYR A 27 -7.84 11.54 8.64
C TYR A 27 -7.62 11.42 7.14
N TRP A 28 -6.56 10.73 6.70
CA TRP A 28 -6.13 10.73 5.29
C TRP A 28 -6.13 9.34 4.64
N GLY A 29 -6.26 8.26 5.42
CA GLY A 29 -5.87 6.93 4.98
C GLY A 29 -4.37 6.87 4.66
N HIS A 30 -3.97 5.84 3.92
CA HIS A 30 -2.62 5.73 3.40
C HIS A 30 -2.61 4.92 2.09
N VAL A 31 -1.66 5.22 1.22
CA VAL A 31 -1.46 4.51 -0.05
C VAL A 31 0.02 4.28 -0.31
N ALA A 32 0.34 3.13 -0.89
CA ALA A 32 1.70 2.77 -1.28
C ALA A 32 1.71 1.97 -2.60
N TYR A 33 2.82 1.97 -3.31
CA TYR A 33 2.98 1.24 -4.57
C TYR A 33 3.56 -0.15 -4.32
N VAL A 34 2.99 -1.18 -4.93
CA VAL A 34 3.47 -2.56 -4.77
C VAL A 34 4.63 -2.84 -5.71
N GLU A 35 5.83 -2.98 -5.15
CA GLU A 35 7.08 -3.25 -5.86
C GLU A 35 7.26 -4.76 -6.14
N GLN A 36 6.90 -5.60 -5.17
CA GLN A 36 7.11 -7.05 -5.25
C GLN A 36 6.03 -7.78 -4.46
N VAL A 37 5.63 -8.96 -4.93
CA VAL A 37 4.78 -9.91 -4.18
C VAL A 37 5.58 -11.19 -3.98
N TYR A 38 5.63 -11.69 -2.74
CA TYR A 38 6.38 -12.89 -2.36
C TYR A 38 5.47 -14.12 -2.35
N GLY A 39 6.08 -15.32 -2.41
CA GLY A 39 5.35 -16.59 -2.50
C GLY A 39 4.53 -16.95 -1.25
N ASP A 40 4.84 -16.33 -0.11
CA ASP A 40 4.09 -16.45 1.14
C ASP A 40 2.89 -15.50 1.24
N GLY A 41 2.65 -14.70 0.20
CA GLY A 41 1.55 -13.73 0.14
C GLY A 41 1.87 -12.39 0.81
N SER A 42 3.07 -12.20 1.35
CA SER A 42 3.58 -10.88 1.74
C SER A 42 3.97 -10.05 0.50
N TRP A 43 4.15 -8.75 0.67
CA TRP A 43 4.55 -7.87 -0.43
C TRP A 43 5.44 -6.72 0.03
N LEU A 44 6.28 -6.25 -0.88
CA LEU A 44 7.10 -5.05 -0.71
C LEU A 44 6.34 -3.86 -1.30
N VAL A 45 6.31 -2.76 -0.56
CA VAL A 45 5.81 -1.48 -1.05
C VAL A 45 6.87 -0.39 -1.03
N SER A 46 6.76 0.56 -1.95
CA SER A 46 7.42 1.86 -1.87
C SER A 46 6.40 2.95 -1.58
N GLU A 47 6.77 3.87 -0.71
CA GLU A 47 5.90 4.92 -0.19
C GLU A 47 6.71 6.19 0.04
N MET A 48 6.10 7.35 -0.20
CA MET A 48 6.74 8.65 -0.04
C MET A 48 6.07 9.45 1.07
N ASN A 49 6.87 10.13 1.88
CA ASN A 49 6.40 10.91 3.03
C ASN A 49 5.77 10.09 4.17
N TYR A 50 5.89 8.76 4.15
CA TYR A 50 5.54 7.93 5.30
C TYR A 50 6.69 7.89 6.29
N ALA A 51 6.40 8.12 7.58
CA ALA A 51 7.39 8.09 8.64
C ALA A 51 7.24 6.80 9.44
N SER A 52 8.26 5.95 9.39
CA SER A 52 8.36 4.70 10.15
C SER A 52 9.55 4.80 11.13
N PRO A 53 9.56 4.04 12.24
CA PRO A 53 10.73 3.93 13.12
C PRO A 53 12.03 3.54 12.39
N SER A 54 11.93 2.84 11.25
CA SER A 54 13.06 2.41 10.43
C SER A 54 13.45 3.39 9.30
N GLY A 55 12.79 4.54 9.19
CA GLY A 55 13.11 5.58 8.21
C GLY A 55 11.90 6.16 7.47
N GLY A 56 12.18 7.00 6.47
CA GLY A 56 11.17 7.73 5.70
C GLY A 56 11.07 9.21 6.10
N GLY A 57 9.86 9.77 6.07
CA GLY A 57 9.58 11.18 6.36
C GLY A 57 9.52 12.08 5.14
N TRP A 58 9.36 13.38 5.38
CA TRP A 58 9.10 14.36 4.32
C TRP A 58 10.20 14.38 3.24
N GLY A 59 9.78 14.30 1.97
CA GLY A 59 10.66 14.30 0.81
C GLY A 59 11.46 13.02 0.61
N ARG A 60 11.07 11.91 1.26
CA ARG A 60 11.81 10.64 1.21
C ARG A 60 10.92 9.49 0.79
N VAL A 61 11.45 8.65 -0.09
CA VAL A 61 10.89 7.33 -0.39
C VAL A 61 11.42 6.34 0.65
N SER A 62 10.53 5.52 1.18
CA SER A 62 10.83 4.38 2.04
C SER A 62 10.24 3.11 1.45
N TYR A 63 10.84 1.97 1.79
CA TYR A 63 10.33 0.66 1.43
C TYR A 63 9.85 -0.07 2.67
N ARG A 64 8.73 -0.77 2.57
CA ARG A 64 8.16 -1.54 3.67
C ARG A 64 7.74 -2.92 3.20
N HIS A 65 8.18 -3.93 3.92
CA HIS A 65 7.68 -5.29 3.76
C HIS A 65 6.39 -5.41 4.59
N VAL A 66 5.30 -5.78 3.93
CA VAL A 66 3.96 -5.87 4.52
C VAL A 66 3.51 -7.33 4.49
N THR A 67 3.10 -7.81 5.66
CA THR A 67 2.54 -9.15 5.85
C THR A 67 1.02 -9.04 5.97
N PRO A 68 0.24 -9.99 5.42
CA PRO A 68 -1.21 -9.98 5.59
C PRO A 68 -1.63 -9.84 7.06
N GLY A 69 -2.56 -8.92 7.34
CA GLY A 69 -3.10 -8.70 8.68
C GLY A 69 -2.27 -7.80 9.60
N THR A 70 -1.09 -7.31 9.19
CA THR A 70 -0.31 -6.36 10.00
C THR A 70 -0.69 -4.90 9.78
N VAL A 71 -1.48 -4.62 8.74
CA VAL A 71 -1.99 -3.29 8.41
C VAL A 71 -3.51 -3.33 8.25
N PRO A 72 -4.23 -2.22 8.53
CA PRO A 72 -5.66 -2.09 8.25
C PRO A 72 -5.89 -1.97 6.74
N LEU A 73 -5.74 -3.07 6.02
CA LEU A 73 -5.85 -3.15 4.56
C LEU A 73 -7.31 -2.95 4.11
N ILE A 74 -7.51 -2.05 3.15
CA ILE A 74 -8.79 -1.90 2.45
C ILE A 74 -8.78 -2.73 1.16
N GLY A 75 -7.67 -2.69 0.41
CA GLY A 75 -7.51 -3.45 -0.82
C GLY A 75 -6.48 -2.83 -1.75
N PHE A 76 -6.58 -3.20 -3.03
CA PHE A 76 -5.65 -2.82 -4.08
C PHE A 76 -6.40 -2.24 -5.28
N ILE A 77 -5.78 -1.26 -5.94
CA ILE A 77 -6.20 -0.72 -7.23
C ILE A 77 -5.19 -1.19 -8.29
N TYR A 78 -5.68 -1.78 -9.38
CA TYR A 78 -4.86 -2.35 -10.46
C TYR A 78 -4.70 -1.43 -11.67
#